data_AF-A0A7K4MWI9-F1
#
_entry.id   AF-A0A7K4MWI9-F1
#
_cell.length_a   1.000
_cell.length_b   1.000
_cell.length_c   1.000
_cell.angle_alpha   90.00
_cell.angle_beta   90.00
_cell.angle_gamma   90.00
#
_symmetry.space_group_name_H-M   'P 1'
#
loop_
_entity.id
_entity.type
_entity.pdbx_description
1 polymer ?
#
loop_
_entity_poly.entity_id
_entity_poly.type
_entity_poly.pdbx_seq_one_letter_code
_entity_poly.pdbx_strand_id
1 'polypeptide(L)'
;MSELIMMGLVLFSSFFIFLFNYRTDNKEKYTNKWLILLDLFINMGMSITGYMLITIVFTNVPQLAAYESYRYPIGYLFGLTSNVSIPIVLKWFQQQITKKLNEAGKK
;
A
#
# COMPACT_ATOMS: atom_id res chain seq x y z
N MET A 1 17.76 4.34 -10.03
CA MET A 1 18.08 5.44 -9.10
C MET A 1 16.81 6.16 -8.64
N SER A 2 15.91 6.54 -9.56
CA SER A 2 14.59 7.12 -9.23
C SER A 2 13.73 6.24 -8.31
N GLU A 3 13.67 4.93 -8.56
CA GLU A 3 12.89 4.01 -7.71
C GLU A 3 13.36 3.98 -6.25
N LEU A 4 14.68 3.95 -6.01
CA LEU A 4 15.22 3.95 -4.65
C LEU A 4 14.94 5.27 -3.93
N ILE A 5 15.00 6.40 -4.64
CA ILE A 5 14.62 7.70 -4.09
C ILE A 5 13.15 7.72 -3.71
N MET A 6 12.27 7.21 -4.57
CA MET A 6 10.84 7.16 -4.31
C MET A 6 10.47 6.19 -3.18
N MET A 7 11.11 5.03 -3.10
CA MET A 7 10.97 4.12 -1.96
C MET A 7 11.43 4.79 -0.66
N GLY A 8 12.55 5.52 -0.71
CA GLY A 8 13.03 6.33 0.41
C GLY A 8 12.03 7.41 0.84
N LEU A 9 11.43 8.12 -0.12
CA LEU A 9 10.39 9.13 0.13
C LEU A 9 9.13 8.51 0.74
N VAL A 10 8.66 7.36 0.22
CA VAL A 10 7.51 6.64 0.76
C VAL A 10 7.78 6.18 2.19
N LEU A 11 8.95 5.59 2.45
CA LEU A 11 9.39 5.17 3.78
C LEU A 11 9.47 6.34 4.76
N PHE A 12 10.11 7.43 4.34
CA PHE A 12 10.28 8.62 5.16
C PHE A 12 8.91 9.21 5.51
N SER A 13 8.04 9.40 4.52
CA SER A 13 6.70 9.92 4.73
C SER A 13 5.84 8.98 5.58
N SER A 14 5.89 7.66 5.35
CA SER A 14 5.11 6.69 6.14
C SER A 14 5.57 6.64 7.60
N PHE A 15 6.86 6.81 7.87
CA PHE A 15 7.41 6.93 9.22
C PHE A 15 6.81 8.13 9.96
N PHE A 16 6.83 9.33 9.38
CA PHE A 16 6.29 10.52 10.04
C PHE A 16 4.77 10.44 10.20
N ILE A 17 4.03 9.97 9.19
CA ILE A 17 2.57 9.78 9.28
C ILE A 17 2.24 8.82 10.43
N PHE A 18 2.98 7.73 10.58
CA PHE A 18 2.79 6.80 11.68
C PHE A 18 3.00 7.49 13.05
N LEU A 19 4.06 8.28 13.20
CA LEU A 19 4.32 9.01 14.44
C LEU A 19 3.24 10.06 14.76
N PHE A 20 2.68 10.72 13.74
CA PHE A 20 1.55 11.63 13.92
C PHE A 20 0.31 10.88 14.42
N ASN A 21 -0.08 9.80 13.74
CA ASN A 21 -1.23 8.98 14.13
C ASN A 21 -1.04 8.32 15.52
N TYR A 22 0.21 7.95 15.86
CA TYR A 22 0.59 7.47 17.18
C TYR A 22 0.31 8.53 18.26
N ARG A 23 0.68 9.78 18.00
CA ARG A 23 0.55 10.89 18.95
C ARG A 23 -0.91 11.26 19.23
N THR A 24 -1.79 11.11 18.25
CA THR A 24 -3.19 11.55 18.35
C THR A 24 -4.15 10.45 18.77
N ASP A 25 -4.04 9.23 18.23
CA ASP A 25 -5.21 8.33 18.18
C ASP A 25 -5.11 7.10 19.11
N ASN A 26 -3.95 6.77 19.67
CA ASN A 26 -3.70 5.43 20.22
C ASN A 26 -3.07 5.41 21.63
N LYS A 27 -3.39 6.38 22.49
CA LYS A 27 -2.81 6.46 23.85
C LYS A 27 -3.00 5.19 24.68
N GLU A 28 -4.12 4.48 24.54
CA GLU A 28 -4.43 3.26 25.31
C GLU A 28 -3.72 2.02 24.75
N LYS A 29 -3.68 1.86 23.41
CA LYS A 29 -3.02 0.73 22.72
C LYS A 29 -1.53 0.66 23.03
N TYR A 30 -0.90 1.83 23.19
CA TYR A 30 0.55 1.94 23.37
C TYR A 30 1.00 2.07 24.83
N THR A 31 0.17 1.63 25.77
CA THR A 31 0.58 1.40 27.16
C THR A 31 1.81 0.47 27.21
N ASN A 32 1.86 -0.52 26.30
CA ASN A 32 3.08 -1.29 26.02
C ASN A 32 3.87 -0.63 24.87
N LYS A 33 4.91 0.13 25.24
CA LYS A 33 5.73 0.92 24.31
C LYS A 33 6.42 0.09 23.22
N TRP A 34 6.61 -1.21 23.43
CA TRP A 34 7.26 -2.08 22.43
C TRP A 34 6.38 -2.30 21.19
N LEU A 35 5.05 -2.26 21.34
CA LEU A 35 4.10 -2.36 20.22
C LEU A 35 4.24 -1.21 19.22
N ILE A 36 4.78 -0.07 19.63
CA ILE A 36 5.03 1.08 18.76
C ILE A 36 6.08 0.73 17.71
N LEU A 37 7.18 0.10 18.13
CA LEU A 37 8.27 -0.28 17.23
C LEU A 37 7.82 -1.36 16.25
N LEU A 38 7.05 -2.34 16.73
CA LEU A 38 6.50 -3.41 15.90
C LEU A 38 5.52 -2.84 14.86
N ASP A 39 4.55 -2.04 15.28
CA ASP A 39 3.57 -1.41 14.38
C ASP A 39 4.27 -0.47 13.37
N LEU A 40 5.29 0.27 13.79
CA LEU A 40 6.08 1.13 12.91
C LEU A 40 6.81 0.31 11.84
N PHE A 41 7.47 -0.79 12.22
CA PHE A 41 8.15 -1.68 11.29
C PHE A 41 7.17 -2.26 10.26
N ILE A 42 6.00 -2.72 10.70
CA ILE A 42 4.95 -3.24 9.82
C ILE A 42 4.44 -2.13 8.89
N ASN A 43 4.18 -0.94 9.40
CA ASN A 43 3.67 0.19 8.60
C ASN A 43 4.65 0.58 7.49
N MET A 44 5.94 0.67 7.82
CA MET A 44 6.98 0.94 6.83
C MET A 44 7.08 -0.17 5.79
N GLY A 45 7.07 -1.44 6.21
CA GLY A 45 7.10 -2.60 5.30
C GLY A 45 5.90 -2.64 4.35
N MET A 46 4.69 -2.38 4.86
CA MET A 46 3.49 -2.29 4.03
C MET A 46 3.55 -1.12 3.06
N SER A 47 4.12 0.02 3.47
CA SER A 47 4.25 1.19 2.58
C SER A 47 5.16 0.95 1.39
N ILE A 48 6.29 0.28 1.58
CA ILE A 48 7.16 -0.14 0.48
C ILE A 48 6.44 -1.16 -0.40
N THR A 49 5.77 -2.14 0.21
CA THR A 49 5.07 -3.19 -0.53
C THR A 49 3.98 -2.60 -1.41
N GLY A 50 3.19 -1.65 -0.90
CA GLY A 50 2.18 -0.93 -1.67
C GLY A 50 2.79 -0.18 -2.85
N TYR A 51 3.89 0.55 -2.62
CA TYR A 51 4.60 1.23 -3.70
C TYR A 51 5.10 0.25 -4.79
N MET A 52 5.74 -0.85 -4.38
CA MET A 52 6.26 -1.87 -5.30
C MET A 52 5.15 -2.53 -6.13
N LEU A 53 3.99 -2.81 -5.54
CA LEU A 53 2.84 -3.37 -6.27
C LEU A 53 2.42 -2.47 -7.42
N ILE A 54 2.34 -1.16 -7.20
CA ILE A 54 2.03 -0.20 -8.27
C ILE A 54 3.13 -0.21 -9.32
N THR A 55 4.40 -0.18 -8.91
CA THR A 55 5.52 -0.22 -9.86
C THR A 55 5.48 -1.47 -10.75
N ILE A 56 5.18 -2.64 -10.17
CA ILE A 56 5.02 -3.90 -10.92
C ILE A 56 3.85 -3.82 -11.90
N VAL A 57 2.69 -3.31 -11.47
CA VAL A 57 1.51 -3.17 -12.34
C VAL A 57 1.80 -2.26 -13.52
N PHE A 58 2.39 -1.08 -13.29
CA PHE A 58 2.72 -0.15 -14.38
C PHE A 58 3.79 -0.71 -15.34
N THR A 59 4.66 -1.59 -14.86
CA THR A 59 5.72 -2.19 -15.69
C THR A 59 5.21 -3.36 -16.53
N ASN A 60 4.22 -4.11 -16.03
CA ASN A 60 3.76 -5.35 -16.66
C ASN A 60 2.43 -5.25 -17.39
N VAL A 61 1.70 -4.13 -17.26
CA VAL A 61 0.39 -3.92 -17.90
C VAL A 61 0.55 -2.97 -19.10
N PRO A 62 0.53 -3.46 -20.35
CA PRO A 62 0.78 -2.65 -21.54
C PRO A 62 -0.18 -1.48 -21.70
N GLN A 63 -1.43 -1.62 -21.22
CA GLN A 63 -2.46 -0.59 -21.26
C GLN A 63 -2.09 0.65 -20.44
N LEU A 64 -1.17 0.52 -19.48
CA LEU A 64 -0.70 1.62 -18.63
C LEU A 64 0.53 2.34 -19.19
N ALA A 65 1.09 1.89 -20.31
CA ALA A 65 2.27 2.50 -20.91
C ALA A 65 2.06 3.99 -21.24
N ALA A 66 0.88 4.37 -21.74
CA ALA A 66 0.52 5.77 -22.01
C ALA A 66 0.44 6.64 -20.75
N TYR A 67 0.39 6.02 -19.57
CA TYR A 67 0.25 6.66 -18.26
C TYR A 67 1.48 6.47 -17.37
N GLU A 68 2.63 6.08 -17.93
CA GLU A 68 3.84 5.75 -17.16
C GLU A 68 4.24 6.86 -16.17
N SER A 69 4.05 8.13 -16.55
CA SER A 69 4.33 9.30 -15.70
C SER A 69 3.54 9.30 -14.38
N TYR A 70 2.38 8.65 -14.34
CA TYR A 70 1.55 8.53 -13.13
C TYR A 70 2.02 7.42 -12.17
N ARG A 71 2.95 6.56 -12.58
CA ARG A 71 3.47 5.46 -11.74
C ARG A 71 3.96 5.98 -10.39
N TYR A 72 4.75 7.05 -10.40
CA TYR A 72 5.36 7.63 -9.20
C TYR A 72 4.34 8.29 -8.25
N PRO A 73 3.48 9.22 -8.69
CA PRO A 73 2.50 9.83 -7.80
C PRO A 73 1.47 8.81 -7.29
N ILE A 74 1.00 7.87 -8.13
CA ILE A 74 0.06 6.83 -7.70
C ILE A 74 0.74 5.87 -6.74
N GLY A 75 1.95 5.42 -7.05
CA GLY A 75 2.73 4.55 -6.18
C GLY A 75 2.99 5.18 -4.82
N TYR A 76 3.31 6.48 -4.80
CA TYR A 76 3.51 7.23 -3.56
C TYR A 76 2.24 7.24 -2.70
N LEU A 77 1.11 7.65 -3.26
CA LEU A 77 -0.17 7.69 -2.53
C LEU A 77 -0.62 6.30 -2.06
N PHE A 78 -0.47 5.29 -2.91
CA PHE A 78 -0.84 3.92 -2.58
C PHE A 78 0.08 3.34 -1.51
N GLY A 79 1.38 3.63 -1.56
CA GLY A 79 2.33 3.27 -0.50
C GLY A 79 1.95 3.87 0.84
N LEU A 80 1.63 5.17 0.89
CA LEU A 80 1.25 5.84 2.14
C LEU A 80 -0.08 5.35 2.73
N THR A 81 -0.98 4.85 1.88
CA THR A 81 -2.31 4.35 2.30
C THR A 81 -2.40 2.83 2.35
N SER A 82 -1.28 2.14 2.11
CA SER A 82 -1.19 0.68 1.89
C SER A 82 -1.84 -0.17 2.99
N ASN A 83 -1.78 0.31 4.24
CA ASN A 83 -2.47 -0.31 5.38
C ASN A 83 -3.98 -0.43 5.21
N VAL A 84 -4.60 0.48 4.46
CA VAL A 84 -6.02 0.48 4.13
C VAL A 84 -6.27 -0.01 2.70
N SER A 85 -5.42 0.39 1.75
CA SER A 85 -5.66 0.13 0.33
C SER A 85 -5.32 -1.30 -0.10
N ILE A 86 -4.33 -1.99 0.50
CA ILE A 86 -4.06 -3.42 0.21
C ILE A 86 -5.29 -4.31 0.54
N PRO A 87 -5.86 -4.25 1.76
CA PRO A 87 -7.07 -5.01 2.08
C PRO A 87 -8.26 -4.72 1.14
N ILE A 88 -8.45 -3.46 0.76
CA ILE A 88 -9.53 -3.06 -0.17
C ILE A 88 -9.32 -3.71 -1.53
N VAL A 89 -8.10 -3.64 -2.09
CA VAL A 89 -7.79 -4.24 -3.39
C VAL A 89 -7.97 -5.75 -3.36
N LEU A 90 -7.53 -6.44 -2.30
CA LEU A 90 -7.72 -7.89 -2.14
C LEU A 90 -9.21 -8.26 -2.07
N LYS A 91 -10.00 -7.50 -1.32
CA LYS A 91 -11.45 -7.71 -1.22
C LYS A 91 -12.13 -7.52 -2.57
N TRP A 92 -11.76 -6.49 -3.31
CA TRP A 92 -12.29 -6.24 -4.65
C TRP A 92 -11.89 -7.34 -5.64
N PHE A 93 -10.64 -7.79 -5.59
CA PHE A 93 -10.15 -8.89 -6.41
C PHE A 93 -10.89 -10.20 -6.14
N GLN A 94 -11.12 -10.52 -4.86
CA GLN A 94 -11.91 -11.67 -4.46
C GLN A 94 -13.34 -11.59 -5.03
N GLN A 95 -13.99 -10.43 -4.95
CA GLN A 95 -15.32 -10.23 -5.52
C GLN A 95 -15.36 -10.46 -7.03
N GLN A 96 -14.34 -9.99 -7.77
CA GLN A 96 -14.25 -10.19 -9.21
C GLN A 96 -14.05 -11.68 -9.57
N ILE A 97 -13.20 -12.38 -8.82
CA ILE A 97 -13.01 -13.83 -9.00
C ILE A 97 -14.31 -14.59 -8.75
N THR A 98 -14.97 -14.33 -7.61
CA THR A 98 -16.23 -15.00 -7.26
C THR A 98 -17.30 -14.74 -8.31
N LYS A 99 -17.40 -13.52 -8.85
CA LYS A 99 -18.32 -13.19 -9.93
C LYS A 99 -18.04 -14.03 -11.19
N LYS A 100 -16.78 -14.11 -11.62
CA LYS A 100 -16.39 -14.91 -12.79
C LYS A 100 -16.62 -16.41 -12.59
N LEU A 101 -16.34 -16.94 -11.40
CA LEU A 101 -16.59 -18.35 -11.06
C LEU A 101 -18.10 -18.67 -11.12
N ASN A 102 -18.94 -17.77 -10.61
CA ASN A 102 -20.39 -17.95 -10.65
C ASN A 102 -20.96 -17.85 -12.08
N GLU A 103 -20.37 -17.00 -12.94
CA GLU A 103 -20.74 -16.92 -14.36
C GLU A 103 -20.30 -18.18 -15.13
N ALA A 104 -19.14 -18.75 -14.80
CA ALA A 104 -18.63 -19.98 -15.42
C ALA A 104 -19.40 -21.24 -14.98
N GLY A 105 -19.80 -21.32 -13.71
CA GLY A 105 -20.59 -22.44 -13.18
C GLY A 105 -22.09 -22.41 -13.54
N LYS A 106 -22.56 -21.34 -14.19
CA LYS A 106 -23.92 -21.23 -14.76
C LYS A 106 -24.00 -21.65 -16.24
N LYS A 107 -22.87 -22.04 -16.85
CA LYS A 107 -22.81 -22.72 -18.14
C LYS A 107 -22.73 -24.23 -17.93
#